data_AF-A0A2W5TM54-F1
#
_entry.id   AF-A0A2W5TM54-F1
#
_cell.length_a   1.000
_cell.length_b   1.000
_cell.length_c   1.000
_cell.angle_alpha   90.00
_cell.angle_beta   90.00
_cell.angle_gamma   90.00
#
_symmetry.space_group_name_H-M   'P 1'
#
loop_
_entity.id
_entity.type
_entity.pdbx_description
1 polymer ?
#
loop_
_entity_poly.entity_id
_entity_poly.type
_entity_poly.pdbx_seq_one_letter_code
_entity_poly.pdbx_strand_id
1 'polypeptide(L)'
;MKLFLPQKTLEEWALDDKADLQDGKLLVKDGNTTHTVSSAVHFQKLVSGEDSNGLLGRVKTTAQLTSLNAEHFADSCIIGEAAYEVVEGFVTEVIVTAPPRADPKKKAASPEADLLAAFILDKL
;
A
#
# COMPACT_ATOMS: atom_id res chain seq x y z
N MET A 1 3.16 5.18 -4.05
CA MET A 1 4.12 5.05 -2.91
C MET A 1 4.30 3.57 -2.62
N LYS A 2 5.53 3.10 -2.33
CA LYS A 2 5.76 1.70 -1.94
C LYS A 2 5.62 1.55 -0.44
N LEU A 3 4.83 0.58 -0.02
CA LEU A 3 4.60 0.25 1.39
C LEU A 3 5.02 -1.20 1.62
N PHE A 4 5.69 -1.44 2.74
CA PHE A 4 5.91 -2.78 3.26
C PHE A 4 4.92 -3.03 4.40
N LEU A 5 4.26 -4.17 4.36
CA LEU A 5 3.30 -4.63 5.36
C LEU A 5 3.83 -5.94 5.96
N PRO A 6 4.25 -5.97 7.23
CA PRO A 6 4.63 -7.20 7.91
C PRO A 6 3.47 -8.21 7.92
N GLN A 7 3.78 -9.50 7.77
CA GLN A 7 2.77 -10.55 7.75
C GLN A 7 1.90 -10.53 9.02
N LYS A 8 2.52 -10.40 10.19
CA LYS A 8 1.80 -10.31 11.47
C LYS A 8 0.78 -9.16 11.51
N THR A 9 1.13 -8.01 10.95
CA THR A 9 0.21 -6.86 10.89
C THR A 9 -0.96 -7.14 9.95
N LEU A 10 -0.72 -7.84 8.83
CA LEU A 10 -1.78 -8.26 7.93
C LEU A 10 -2.73 -9.28 8.59
N GLU A 11 -2.19 -10.23 9.36
CA GLU A 11 -2.97 -11.21 10.12
C GLU A 11 -3.86 -10.51 11.16
N GLU A 12 -3.33 -9.51 11.89
CA GLU A 12 -4.11 -8.68 12.82
C GLU A 12 -5.24 -7.93 12.10
N TRP A 13 -4.98 -7.36 10.91
CA TRP A 13 -6.00 -6.67 10.12
C TRP A 13 -7.06 -7.61 9.56
N ALA A 14 -6.69 -8.84 9.21
CA ALA A 14 -7.62 -9.87 8.79
C ALA A 14 -8.53 -10.31 9.93
N LEU A 15 -7.97 -10.48 11.13
CA LEU A 15 -8.74 -10.82 12.33
C LEU A 15 -9.75 -9.73 12.71
N ASP A 16 -9.35 -8.46 12.55
CA ASP A 16 -10.18 -7.28 12.79
C ASP A 16 -11.19 -6.97 11.68
N ASP A 17 -11.27 -7.82 10.64
CA ASP A 17 -12.11 -7.60 9.46
C ASP A 17 -11.83 -6.27 8.72
N LYS A 18 -10.58 -5.78 8.79
CA LYS A 18 -10.13 -4.53 8.14
C LYS A 18 -9.50 -4.76 6.78
N ALA A 19 -8.85 -5.89 6.58
CA ALA A 19 -8.22 -6.25 5.32
C ALA A 19 -8.31 -7.75 5.06
N ASP A 20 -8.11 -8.15 3.81
CA ASP A 20 -8.04 -9.55 3.40
C ASP A 20 -7.00 -9.74 2.31
N LEU A 21 -6.37 -10.91 2.24
CA LEU A 21 -5.39 -11.25 1.23
C LEU A 21 -5.92 -12.37 0.35
N GLN A 22 -6.28 -12.04 -0.88
CA GLN A 22 -6.84 -12.97 -1.85
C GLN A 22 -6.05 -12.93 -3.16
N ASP A 23 -5.58 -14.08 -3.62
CA ASP A 23 -4.90 -14.25 -4.92
C ASP A 23 -3.78 -13.23 -5.20
N GLY A 24 -2.95 -12.93 -4.19
CA GLY A 24 -1.86 -11.95 -4.32
C GLY A 24 -2.34 -10.50 -4.41
N LYS A 25 -3.56 -10.23 -3.93
CA LYS A 25 -4.12 -8.88 -3.80
C LYS A 25 -4.55 -8.64 -2.37
N LEU A 26 -4.17 -7.48 -1.85
CA LEU A 26 -4.63 -6.95 -0.57
C LEU A 26 -5.92 -6.17 -0.79
N LEU A 27 -7.02 -6.65 -0.22
CA LEU A 27 -8.29 -5.93 -0.12
C LEU A 27 -8.32 -5.17 1.19
N VAL A 28 -8.49 -3.86 1.15
CA VAL A 28 -8.68 -3.02 2.34
C VAL A 28 -10.16 -2.64 2.42
N LYS A 29 -10.85 -3.09 3.47
CA LYS A 29 -12.30 -2.98 3.61
C LYS A 29 -12.77 -1.55 3.91
N ASP A 30 -12.00 -0.81 4.69
CA ASP A 30 -12.32 0.58 5.09
C ASP A 30 -12.41 1.56 3.89
N GLY A 31 -11.71 1.25 2.79
CA GLY A 31 -11.74 2.03 1.55
C GLY A 31 -12.29 1.27 0.34
N ASN A 32 -12.67 0.00 0.52
CA ASN A 32 -13.00 -0.95 -0.54
C ASN A 32 -12.00 -0.93 -1.71
N THR A 33 -10.71 -0.78 -1.40
CA THR A 33 -9.62 -0.69 -2.37
C THR A 33 -8.86 -2.01 -2.45
N THR A 34 -8.33 -2.30 -3.63
CA THR A 34 -7.54 -3.51 -3.88
C THR A 34 -6.18 -3.13 -4.41
N HIS A 35 -5.14 -3.71 -3.81
CA HIS A 35 -3.75 -3.43 -4.15
C HIS A 35 -3.01 -4.73 -4.46
N THR A 36 -2.27 -4.76 -5.57
CA THR A 36 -1.39 -5.89 -5.86
C THR A 36 -0.26 -5.94 -4.83
N VAL A 37 -0.01 -7.13 -4.29
CA VAL A 37 1.09 -7.36 -3.35
C VAL A 37 2.13 -8.29 -3.96
N SER A 38 3.35 -8.22 -3.42
CA SER A 38 4.42 -9.18 -3.71
C SER A 38 5.10 -9.57 -2.41
N SER A 39 5.34 -10.86 -2.22
CA SER A 39 6.04 -11.38 -1.04
C SER A 39 7.44 -10.78 -0.94
N ALA A 40 7.80 -10.37 0.28
CA ALA A 40 9.04 -9.70 0.58
C ALA A 40 9.47 -9.91 2.03
N VAL A 41 10.73 -9.65 2.31
CA VAL A 41 11.29 -9.68 3.65
C VAL A 41 11.95 -8.35 3.98
N HIS A 42 11.84 -7.94 5.25
CA HIS A 42 12.56 -6.80 5.81
C HIS A 42 13.72 -7.30 6.66
N PHE A 43 14.94 -6.90 6.31
CA PHE A 43 16.15 -7.28 7.03
C PHE A 43 16.28 -6.44 8.31
N GLN A 44 16.08 -7.05 9.48
CA GLN A 44 16.06 -6.34 10.75
C GLN A 44 17.41 -6.32 11.46
N LYS A 45 18.14 -7.43 11.37
CA LYS A 45 19.37 -7.63 12.13
C LYS A 45 20.37 -8.49 11.36
N LEU A 46 21.64 -8.13 11.43
CA LEU A 46 22.74 -9.01 11.03
C LEU A 46 23.12 -9.88 12.23
N VAL A 47 23.01 -11.20 12.07
CA VAL A 47 23.33 -12.19 13.11
C VAL A 47 24.80 -12.60 13.05
N SER A 48 25.33 -12.82 11.84
CA SER A 48 26.73 -13.16 11.61
C SER A 48 27.21 -12.72 10.22
N GLY A 49 28.52 -12.62 10.05
CA GLY A 49 29.15 -12.19 8.78
C GLY A 49 29.21 -10.68 8.65
N GLU A 50 29.22 -10.18 7.42
CA GLU A 50 29.28 -8.76 7.08
C GLU A 50 28.12 -8.36 6.16
N ASP A 51 27.55 -7.17 6.36
CA ASP A 51 26.51 -6.63 5.46
C ASP A 51 27.11 -6.02 4.19
N SER A 52 27.83 -6.83 3.41
CA SER A 52 28.52 -6.37 2.20
C SER A 52 27.55 -5.90 1.10
N ASN A 53 26.28 -6.29 1.18
CA ASN A 53 25.22 -5.92 0.24
C ASN A 53 24.35 -4.74 0.73
N GLY A 54 24.60 -4.20 1.92
CA GLY A 54 23.84 -3.08 2.50
C GLY A 54 22.35 -3.38 2.67
N LEU A 55 22.03 -4.60 3.07
CA LEU A 55 20.67 -5.12 3.19
C LEU A 55 20.01 -4.74 4.50
N LEU A 56 20.78 -4.43 5.55
CA LEU A 56 20.21 -4.12 6.85
C LEU A 56 19.27 -2.91 6.76
N GLY A 57 18.04 -3.08 7.29
CA GLY A 57 16.97 -2.09 7.21
C GLY A 57 16.28 -1.99 5.85
N ARG A 58 16.66 -2.80 4.86
CA ARG A 58 16.06 -2.82 3.51
C ARG A 58 15.00 -3.90 3.40
N VAL A 59 14.12 -3.69 2.42
CA VAL A 59 13.11 -4.68 2.03
C VAL A 59 13.49 -5.25 0.67
N LYS A 60 13.44 -6.59 0.53
CA LYS A 60 13.66 -7.29 -0.73
C LYS A 60 12.51 -8.24 -1.01
N THR A 61 12.04 -8.23 -2.24
CA THR A 61 11.02 -9.18 -2.72
C THR A 61 11.62 -10.59 -2.85
N THR A 62 10.79 -11.62 -2.80
CA THR A 62 11.24 -13.02 -2.99
C THR A 62 12.04 -13.19 -4.29
N ALA A 63 11.62 -12.55 -5.40
CA ALA A 63 12.36 -12.59 -6.66
C ALA A 63 13.77 -11.97 -6.55
N GLN A 64 13.93 -10.90 -5.75
CA GLN A 64 15.23 -10.29 -5.49
C GLN A 64 16.08 -11.17 -4.58
N LEU A 65 15.49 -11.83 -3.58
CA LEU A 65 16.19 -12.81 -2.74
C LEU A 65 16.74 -13.96 -3.57
N THR A 66 15.94 -14.53 -4.47
CA THR A 66 16.39 -15.57 -5.40
C THR A 66 17.56 -15.08 -6.27
N SER A 67 17.50 -13.84 -6.76
CA SER A 67 18.58 -13.24 -7.55
C SER A 67 19.87 -13.04 -6.76
N LEU A 68 19.77 -12.91 -5.43
CA LEU A 68 20.91 -12.80 -4.51
C LEU A 68 21.43 -14.18 -4.05
N ASN A 69 20.87 -15.29 -4.56
CA ASN A 69 21.10 -16.64 -4.04
C ASN A 69 20.87 -16.72 -2.52
N ALA A 70 19.83 -16.03 -2.05
CA ALA A 70 19.47 -16.01 -0.64
C ALA A 70 18.78 -17.32 -0.25
N GLU A 71 19.23 -17.92 0.85
CA GLU A 71 18.57 -19.03 1.52
C GLU A 71 17.67 -18.45 2.61
N HIS A 72 16.37 -18.32 2.31
CA HIS A 72 15.36 -17.79 3.23
C HIS A 72 14.57 -18.93 3.86
N PHE A 73 14.51 -18.95 5.19
CA PHE A 73 13.70 -19.86 5.97
C PHE A 73 13.10 -19.13 7.17
N ALA A 74 11.77 -18.92 7.16
CA ALA A 74 11.02 -18.23 8.21
C ALA A 74 11.61 -16.83 8.53
N ASP A 75 12.06 -16.62 9.77
CA ASP A 75 12.67 -15.38 10.26
C ASP A 75 14.18 -15.31 10.01
N SER A 76 14.76 -16.26 9.28
CA SER A 76 16.18 -16.32 8.97
C SER A 76 16.46 -16.24 7.48
N CYS A 77 17.47 -15.46 7.10
CA CYS A 77 17.92 -15.38 5.71
C CYS A 77 19.45 -15.38 5.65
N ILE A 78 20.02 -16.28 4.84
CA ILE A 78 21.46 -16.39 4.61
C ILE A 78 21.77 -15.95 3.18
N ILE A 79 22.76 -15.07 3.02
CA ILE A 79 23.22 -14.58 1.72
C ILE A 79 24.75 -14.63 1.72
N GLY A 80 25.31 -15.56 0.95
CA GLY A 80 26.74 -15.84 1.00
C GLY A 80 27.14 -16.35 2.39
N GLU A 81 28.00 -15.61 3.08
CA GLU A 81 28.44 -15.92 4.46
C GLU A 81 27.70 -15.11 5.53
N ALA A 82 26.82 -14.20 5.13
CA ALA A 82 26.07 -13.33 6.04
C ALA A 82 24.73 -13.94 6.42
N ALA A 83 24.42 -14.00 7.71
CA ALA A 83 23.14 -14.46 8.23
C ALA A 83 22.37 -13.29 8.85
N TYR A 84 21.10 -13.19 8.51
CA TYR A 84 20.20 -12.12 8.93
C TYR A 84 18.97 -12.67 9.62
N GLU A 85 18.45 -11.88 10.55
CA GLU A 85 17.09 -11.98 11.05
C GLU A 85 16.21 -11.09 10.17
N VAL A 86 15.14 -11.67 9.64
CA VAL A 86 14.22 -11.01 8.72
C VAL A 86 12.79 -11.12 9.20
N VAL A 87 11.96 -10.17 8.78
CA VAL A 87 10.51 -10.26 8.97
C VAL A 87 9.83 -10.42 7.62
N GLU A 88 9.03 -11.47 7.53
CA GLU A 88 8.21 -11.79 6.36
C GLU A 88 7.04 -10.81 6.24
N GLY A 89 6.67 -10.53 5.00
CA GLY A 89 5.57 -9.65 4.69
C GLY A 89 5.39 -9.43 3.21
N PHE A 90 4.77 -8.31 2.88
CA PHE A 90 4.32 -7.98 1.55
C PHE A 90 4.69 -6.56 1.18
N VAL A 91 5.14 -6.34 -0.04
CA VAL A 91 5.28 -5.01 -0.63
C VAL A 91 4.10 -4.75 -1.54
N THR A 92 3.53 -3.56 -1.43
CA THR A 92 2.50 -3.08 -2.35
C THR A 92 2.80 -1.67 -2.83
N GLU A 93 2.33 -1.36 -4.04
CA GLU A 93 2.27 0.01 -4.53
C GLU A 93 0.89 0.59 -4.23
N VAL A 94 0.85 1.50 -3.25
CA VAL A 94 -0.35 2.26 -2.94
C VAL A 94 -0.52 3.32 -4.03
N ILE A 95 -1.53 3.08 -4.87
CA ILE A 95 -2.07 4.06 -5.81
C ILE A 95 -3.09 4.87 -5.01
N VAL A 96 -2.68 6.05 -4.53
CA VAL A 96 -3.62 7.02 -4.00
C VAL A 96 -4.29 7.66 -5.21
N THR A 97 -5.40 7.09 -5.68
CA THR A 97 -6.28 7.85 -6.56
C THR A 97 -6.79 9.01 -5.74
N ALA A 98 -6.33 10.22 -6.06
CA ALA A 98 -6.97 11.43 -5.56
C ALA A 98 -8.47 11.28 -5.79
N PRO A 99 -9.33 11.64 -4.81
CA PRO A 99 -10.76 11.68 -5.08
C PRO A 99 -10.97 12.49 -6.36
N PRO A 100 -11.88 12.08 -7.27
CA PRO A 100 -12.13 12.85 -8.47
C PRO A 100 -12.36 14.29 -8.00
N ARG A 101 -11.46 15.20 -8.39
CA ARG A 101 -11.66 16.63 -8.20
C ARG A 101 -13.04 16.88 -8.77
N ALA A 102 -13.99 17.24 -7.92
CA ALA A 102 -15.30 17.66 -8.38
C ALA A 102 -15.06 18.70 -9.49
N ASP A 103 -15.49 18.40 -10.70
CA ASP A 103 -15.46 19.34 -11.81
C ASP A 103 -16.10 20.65 -11.33
N PRO A 104 -15.39 21.80 -11.31
CA PRO A 104 -15.99 23.06 -10.89
C PRO A 104 -16.93 23.64 -11.96
N LYS A 105 -17.43 22.83 -12.89
CA LYS A 105 -18.36 23.25 -13.95
C LYS A 105 -19.66 22.46 -13.92
N LYS A 106 -20.48 22.76 -12.91
CA LYS A 106 -21.94 22.78 -13.09
C LYS A 106 -22.58 23.87 -12.23
N LYS A 107 -22.25 25.13 -12.52
CA LYS A 107 -23.18 26.23 -12.27
C LYS A 107 -24.17 26.24 -13.43
N ALA A 108 -25.09 25.29 -13.43
CA ALA A 108 -26.33 25.46 -14.18
C ALA A 108 -27.17 26.41 -13.32
N ALA A 109 -27.26 27.67 -13.75
CA ALA A 109 -28.21 28.61 -13.19
C ALA A 109 -29.60 27.95 -13.23
N SER A 110 -30.24 27.82 -12.07
CA SER A 110 -31.61 27.33 -12.02
C SER A 110 -32.49 28.37 -12.74
N PRO A 111 -33.28 27.97 -13.75
CA PRO A 111 -34.20 28.89 -14.44
C PRO A 111 -35.24 29.50 -13.49
N GLU A 112 -35.45 28.91 -12.30
CA GLU A 112 -36.31 29.48 -11.27
C GLU A 112 -35.68 30.74 -10.63
N ALA A 113 -34.35 30.80 -10.51
CA ALA A 113 -33.66 31.95 -9.94
C ALA A 113 -33.75 33.18 -10.88
N ASP A 114 -33.73 32.96 -12.19
CA ASP A 114 -33.91 34.03 -13.20
C ASP A 114 -35.37 34.52 -13.24
N LEU A 115 -36.37 33.64 -13.06
CA LEU A 115 -37.78 34.03 -12.97
C LEU A 115 -38.07 34.86 -11.71
N LEU A 116 -37.47 34.50 -10.58
CA LEU A 116 -37.56 35.27 -9.33
C LEU A 116 -36.93 36.66 -9.46
N ALA A 117 -35.77 36.76 -10.10
CA ALA A 117 -35.10 38.05 -10.33
C ALA A 117 -35.91 38.97 -11.25
N ALA A 118 -36.51 38.42 -12.31
CA ALA A 118 -37.35 39.19 -13.24
C ALA A 118 -38.62 39.73 -12.57
N PHE A 119 -39.25 38.95 -11.68
CA PHE A 119 -40.47 39.39 -10.99
C PHE A 119 -40.21 40.52 -9.98
N ILE A 120 -39.06 40.51 -9.30
CA ILE A 120 -38.71 41.53 -8.31
C ILE A 120 -38.40 42.87 -8.98
N LEU A 121 -37.82 42.84 -10.19
CA LEU A 121 -37.42 44.06 -10.91
C LEU A 121 -38.58 44.77 -11.60
N ASP A 122 -39.64 44.05 -11.97
CA ASP A 122 -40.87 44.61 -12.59
C ASP A 122 -41.81 45.31 -11.58
N LYS A 123 -41.57 45.13 -10.28
CA LYS A 123 -42.38 45.69 -9.18
C LYS A 123 -41.74 46.89 -8.47
N LEU A 124 -40.67 47.45 -9.03
CA LEU A 124 -40.06 48.72 -8.60
C LEU A 124 -40.40 49.85 -9.58
#